data_AF-A0A3M1EJ26-F1
#
_entry.id   AF-A0A3M1EJ26-F1
#
_cell.length_a   1.000
_cell.length_b   1.000
_cell.length_c   1.000
_cell.angle_alpha   90.00
_cell.angle_beta   90.00
_cell.angle_gamma   90.00
#
_symmetry.space_group_name_H-M   'P 1'
#
loop_
_entity.id
_entity.type
_entity.pdbx_description
1 polymer ?
#
loop_
_entity_poly.entity_id
_entity_poly.type
_entity_poly.pdbx_seq_one_letter_code
_entity_poly.pdbx_strand_id
1 'polypeptide(L)'
;MTMAEHEFTSDPRFLEAVRHVQSGEWARAAQLFQELIQAYPQDGDELKPLLDDLKRKKHLAGQRIRGRGVLSIYLYNRQFLTRVAIALVVVFLLVGGLFIVRGWALPALESRQTMALFARILDQAQAAMARGDYAAAIQSYQAALEIQPDHPTAMEGLAAAKERLALQQQYAEALARLERGESAKALALFRDIQQRAPGYRDVVAQIERIERNAELAGLFAQAEAHFRAGEWEAAIQGYETIRQTDVTFNQREVEERLFQSLIHRAEELLHLPEPLAADIRTAASL
;
A
#
# COMPACT_ATOMS: atom_id res chain seq x y z
N MET A 1 13.00 -83.70 -66.18
CA MET A 1 14.20 -83.84 -67.01
C MET A 1 13.76 -83.83 -68.46
N THR A 2 13.96 -82.69 -69.13
CA THR A 2 14.17 -82.48 -70.57
C THR A 2 14.02 -80.97 -70.75
N MET A 3 15.13 -80.24 -70.72
CA MET A 3 15.17 -78.89 -71.29
C MET A 3 14.78 -79.10 -72.74
N ALA A 4 13.57 -78.71 -73.14
CA ALA A 4 13.24 -78.59 -74.55
C ALA A 4 14.23 -77.56 -75.11
N GLU A 5 15.19 -78.05 -75.87
CA GLU A 5 16.21 -77.25 -76.53
C GLU A 5 15.50 -76.54 -77.68
N HIS A 6 14.79 -75.46 -77.34
CA HIS A 6 14.00 -74.72 -78.31
C HIS A 6 14.96 -74.13 -79.35
N GLU A 7 14.66 -74.34 -80.63
CA GLU A 7 15.54 -74.00 -81.74
C GLU A 7 15.90 -72.50 -81.76
N PHE A 8 15.00 -71.65 -81.25
CA PHE A 8 15.24 -70.21 -81.12
C PHE A 8 16.34 -69.85 -80.10
N THR A 9 16.65 -70.69 -79.11
CA THR A 9 17.66 -70.39 -78.07
C THR A 9 19.09 -70.38 -78.61
N SER A 10 19.32 -71.05 -79.75
CA SER A 10 20.60 -71.08 -80.46
C SER A 10 20.69 -70.06 -81.60
N ASP A 11 19.62 -69.30 -81.88
CA ASP A 11 19.61 -68.27 -82.91
C ASP A 11 20.50 -67.09 -82.47
N PRO A 12 21.43 -66.60 -83.33
CA PRO A 12 22.26 -65.44 -83.01
C PRO A 12 21.44 -64.21 -82.60
N ARG A 13 20.24 -64.02 -83.15
CA ARG A 13 19.32 -62.92 -82.80
C ARG A 13 18.81 -63.03 -81.37
N PHE A 14 18.60 -64.24 -80.85
CA PHE A 14 18.19 -64.45 -79.46
C PHE A 14 19.32 -64.12 -78.50
N LEU A 15 20.55 -64.56 -78.82
CA LEU A 15 21.74 -64.23 -78.04
C LEU A 15 22.01 -62.71 -78.02
N GLU A 16 21.85 -62.02 -79.14
CA GLU A 16 21.94 -60.56 -79.22
C GLU A 16 20.83 -59.87 -78.44
N ALA A 17 19.59 -60.36 -78.51
CA ALA A 17 18.47 -59.81 -77.75
C ALA A 17 18.73 -59.89 -76.24
N VAL A 18 19.24 -61.02 -75.74
CA VAL A 18 19.60 -61.19 -74.33
C VAL A 18 20.72 -60.23 -73.91
N ARG A 19 21.71 -59.96 -74.78
CA ARG A 19 22.74 -58.94 -74.49
C ARG A 19 22.15 -57.54 -74.35
N HIS A 20 21.20 -57.16 -75.22
CA HIS A 20 20.50 -55.87 -75.12
C HIS A 20 19.61 -55.77 -73.88
N VAL A 21 19.03 -56.89 -73.41
CA VAL A 21 18.30 -56.96 -72.13
C VAL A 21 19.24 -56.66 -70.96
N GLN A 22 20.45 -57.24 -70.96
CA GLN A 22 21.44 -57.01 -69.91
C GLN A 22 22.01 -55.59 -69.91
N SER A 23 22.14 -54.95 -71.07
CA SER A 23 22.61 -53.56 -71.19
C SER A 23 21.52 -52.51 -70.91
N GLY A 24 20.27 -52.93 -70.65
CA GLY A 24 19.14 -52.03 -70.43
C GLY A 24 18.63 -51.33 -71.69
N GLU A 25 19.05 -51.80 -72.87
CA GLU A 25 18.57 -51.31 -74.18
C GLU A 25 17.25 -51.99 -74.58
N TRP A 26 16.22 -51.80 -73.74
CA TRP A 26 14.90 -52.45 -73.86
C TRP A 26 14.25 -52.31 -75.23
N ALA A 27 14.49 -51.20 -75.93
CA ALA A 27 13.93 -50.93 -77.26
C ALA A 27 14.52 -51.83 -78.35
N ARG A 28 15.84 -52.07 -78.34
CA ARG A 28 16.52 -52.94 -79.32
C ARG A 28 16.23 -54.41 -79.03
N ALA A 29 16.22 -54.80 -77.75
CA ALA A 29 15.82 -56.14 -77.34
C ALA A 29 14.39 -56.47 -77.82
N ALA A 30 13.43 -55.56 -77.62
CA ALA A 30 12.05 -55.78 -78.05
C ALA A 30 11.91 -55.93 -79.58
N GLN A 31 12.74 -55.25 -80.37
CA GLN A 31 12.73 -55.40 -81.83
C GLN A 31 13.22 -56.79 -82.26
N LEU A 32 14.35 -57.25 -81.71
CA LEU A 32 14.90 -58.58 -82.02
C LEU A 32 13.95 -59.72 -81.61
N PHE A 33 13.28 -59.59 -80.45
CA PHE A 33 12.25 -60.53 -80.04
C PHE A 33 11.03 -60.55 -80.99
N GLN A 34 10.68 -59.41 -81.57
CA GLN A 34 9.58 -59.35 -82.54
C GLN A 34 9.94 -60.00 -83.88
N GLU A 35 11.21 -59.91 -84.32
CA GLU A 35 11.72 -60.62 -85.49
C GLU A 35 11.82 -62.13 -85.26
N LEU A 36 12.19 -62.56 -84.03
CA LEU A 36 12.20 -63.98 -83.65
C LEU A 36 10.80 -64.60 -83.66
N ILE A 37 9.77 -63.88 -83.21
CA ILE A 37 8.37 -64.36 -83.28
C ILE A 37 7.92 -64.56 -84.73
N GLN A 38 8.41 -63.75 -85.68
CA GLN A 38 8.11 -63.93 -87.10
C GLN A 38 8.85 -65.13 -87.71
N ALA A 39 10.09 -65.36 -87.29
CA ALA A 39 10.92 -66.47 -87.80
C ALA A 39 10.52 -67.83 -87.22
N TYR A 40 10.04 -67.86 -85.97
CA TYR A 40 9.60 -69.07 -85.27
C TYR A 40 8.15 -68.92 -84.78
N PRO A 41 7.14 -68.98 -85.67
CA PRO A 41 5.74 -68.85 -85.27
C PRO A 41 5.26 -69.97 -84.34
N GLN A 42 5.91 -71.14 -84.40
CA GLN A 42 5.60 -72.31 -83.57
C GLN A 42 5.93 -72.09 -82.09
N ASP A 43 7.00 -71.33 -81.79
CA ASP A 43 7.43 -70.98 -80.43
C ASP A 43 6.90 -69.60 -79.98
N GLY A 44 5.96 -69.03 -80.75
CA GLY A 44 5.42 -67.70 -80.51
C GLY A 44 4.76 -67.56 -79.13
N ASP A 45 4.24 -68.64 -78.55
CA ASP A 45 3.58 -68.61 -77.25
C ASP A 45 4.56 -68.46 -76.08
N GLU A 46 5.84 -68.83 -76.24
CA GLU A 46 6.90 -68.58 -75.26
C GLU A 46 7.56 -67.21 -75.45
N LEU A 47 7.67 -66.73 -76.69
CA LEU A 47 8.33 -65.48 -77.04
C LEU A 47 7.44 -64.23 -76.81
N LYS A 48 6.13 -64.33 -76.99
CA LYS A 48 5.15 -63.25 -76.74
C LYS A 48 5.23 -62.68 -75.30
N PRO A 49 5.20 -63.48 -74.22
CA PRO A 49 5.24 -62.93 -72.86
C PRO A 49 6.57 -62.22 -72.54
N LEU A 50 7.69 -62.66 -73.13
CA LEU A 50 8.98 -61.98 -73.01
C LEU A 50 8.97 -60.62 -73.70
N LEU A 51 8.40 -60.53 -74.91
CA LEU A 51 8.23 -59.26 -75.62
C LEU A 51 7.36 -58.27 -74.84
N ASP A 52 6.29 -58.76 -74.22
CA ASP A 52 5.40 -57.92 -73.40
C ASP A 52 6.11 -57.36 -72.16
N ASP A 53 6.97 -58.16 -71.51
CA ASP A 53 7.77 -57.67 -70.38
C ASP A 53 8.75 -56.57 -70.79
N LEU A 54 9.40 -56.72 -71.95
CA LEU A 54 10.31 -55.73 -72.50
C LEU A 54 9.59 -54.43 -72.90
N LYS A 55 8.39 -54.53 -73.48
CA LYS A 55 7.55 -53.36 -73.78
C LYS A 55 7.11 -52.64 -72.51
N ARG A 56 6.73 -53.37 -71.44
CA ARG A 56 6.42 -52.77 -70.14
C ARG A 56 7.62 -52.03 -69.55
N LYS A 57 8.81 -52.63 -69.56
CA LYS A 57 10.05 -52.00 -69.06
C LYS A 57 10.43 -50.76 -69.85
N LYS A 58 10.23 -50.75 -71.17
CA LYS A 58 10.40 -49.56 -72.03
C LYS A 58 9.50 -48.40 -71.58
N HIS A 59 8.23 -48.67 -71.26
CA HIS A 59 7.31 -47.64 -70.78
C HIS A 59 7.65 -47.12 -69.37
N LEU A 60 8.22 -47.97 -68.51
CA LEU A 60 8.64 -47.61 -67.15
C LEU A 60 9.94 -46.80 -67.11
N ALA A 61 10.90 -47.09 -67.99
CA ALA A 61 12.17 -46.36 -68.07
C ALA A 61 12.01 -44.91 -68.60
N GLY A 62 10.89 -44.60 -69.25
CA GLY A 62 10.54 -43.25 -69.73
C GLY A 62 9.90 -42.33 -68.69
N GLN A 63 9.49 -42.83 -67.52
CA GLN A 63 8.87 -42.02 -66.46
C GLN A 63 9.87 -41.70 -65.33
N ARG A 64 10.68 -40.67 -65.58
CA ARG A 64 11.53 -40.03 -64.57
C ARG A 64 10.66 -39.16 -63.65
N ILE A 65 10.04 -39.74 -62.62
CA ILE A 65 9.23 -38.99 -61.66
C ILE A 65 10.14 -38.30 -60.63
N ARG A 66 10.41 -37.03 -60.91
CA ARG A 66 10.93 -36.03 -59.97
C ARG A 66 9.73 -35.53 -59.16
N GLY A 67 9.62 -35.92 -57.90
CA GLY A 67 8.51 -35.50 -57.04
C GLY A 67 8.69 -36.02 -55.61
N ARG A 68 9.48 -35.31 -54.82
CA ARG A 68 9.59 -35.50 -53.37
C ARG A 68 8.24 -35.08 -52.76
N GLY A 69 7.30 -36.01 -52.71
CA GLY A 69 5.98 -35.79 -52.14
C GLY A 69 6.09 -35.48 -50.66
N VAL A 70 5.55 -34.34 -50.24
CA VAL A 70 5.47 -33.86 -48.85
C VAL A 70 4.86 -34.90 -47.90
N LEU A 71 4.16 -35.90 -48.43
CA LEU A 71 3.58 -37.03 -47.71
C LEU A 71 4.59 -38.11 -47.23
N SER A 72 5.80 -38.19 -47.79
CA SER A 72 6.82 -39.13 -47.28
C SER A 72 7.49 -38.63 -45.99
N ILE A 73 7.40 -37.33 -45.69
CA ILE A 73 7.81 -36.73 -44.40
C ILE A 73 6.79 -37.08 -43.30
N TYR A 74 5.51 -37.24 -43.65
CA TYR A 74 4.45 -37.56 -42.70
C TYR A 74 4.33 -39.05 -42.36
N LEU A 75 4.64 -39.96 -43.30
CA LEU A 75 4.48 -41.41 -43.08
C LEU A 75 5.75 -42.12 -42.57
N TYR A 76 6.94 -41.53 -42.70
CA TYR A 76 8.20 -42.20 -42.33
C TYR A 76 8.60 -42.04 -40.85
N ASN A 77 7.91 -41.22 -40.05
CA ASN A 77 8.27 -41.17 -38.63
C ASN A 77 7.13 -40.71 -37.70
N ARG A 78 6.15 -41.59 -37.46
CA ARG A 78 5.15 -41.43 -36.38
C ARG A 78 5.82 -41.08 -35.04
N GLN A 79 7.02 -41.64 -34.78
CA GLN A 79 7.79 -41.32 -33.57
C GLN A 79 8.43 -39.93 -33.59
N PHE A 80 8.71 -39.35 -34.76
CA PHE A 80 9.17 -37.95 -34.85
C PHE A 80 8.02 -36.97 -34.58
N LEU A 81 6.84 -37.22 -35.16
CA LEU A 81 5.65 -36.40 -34.90
C LEU A 81 5.25 -36.41 -33.43
N THR A 82 5.30 -37.57 -32.76
CA THR A 82 5.03 -37.63 -31.31
C THR A 82 6.09 -36.89 -30.50
N ARG A 83 7.38 -37.00 -30.85
CA ARG A 83 8.46 -36.24 -30.17
C ARG A 83 8.29 -34.73 -30.34
N VAL A 84 7.91 -34.25 -31.53
CA VAL A 84 7.64 -32.83 -31.78
C VAL A 84 6.41 -32.35 -31.01
N ALA A 85 5.34 -33.14 -30.98
CA ALA A 85 4.15 -32.81 -30.20
C ALA A 85 4.44 -32.73 -28.69
N ILE A 86 5.21 -33.70 -28.15
CA ILE A 86 5.65 -33.67 -26.75
C ILE A 86 6.52 -32.43 -26.48
N ALA A 87 7.45 -32.10 -27.38
CA ALA A 87 8.28 -30.90 -27.25
C ALA A 87 7.45 -29.62 -27.21
N LEU A 88 6.42 -29.50 -28.07
CA LEU A 88 5.51 -28.35 -28.06
C LEU A 88 4.69 -28.27 -26.77
N VAL A 89 4.22 -29.39 -26.23
CA VAL A 89 3.52 -29.42 -24.93
C VAL A 89 4.46 -29.01 -23.80
N VAL A 90 5.70 -29.49 -23.79
CA VAL A 90 6.72 -29.10 -22.80
C VAL A 90 7.02 -27.62 -22.89
N VAL A 91 7.19 -27.08 -24.11
CA VAL A 91 7.38 -25.63 -24.33
C VAL A 91 6.15 -24.85 -23.88
N PHE A 92 4.94 -25.33 -24.17
CA PHE A 92 3.70 -24.70 -23.73
C PHE A 92 3.57 -24.71 -22.20
N LEU A 93 3.94 -25.79 -21.53
CA LEU A 93 3.97 -25.88 -20.07
C LEU A 93 5.05 -24.98 -19.46
N LEU A 94 6.23 -24.88 -20.08
CA LEU A 94 7.29 -23.97 -19.64
C LEU A 94 6.88 -22.49 -19.80
N VAL A 95 6.31 -22.14 -20.95
CA VAL A 95 5.82 -20.77 -21.22
C VAL A 95 4.62 -20.44 -20.34
N GLY A 96 3.66 -21.36 -20.19
CA GLY A 96 2.51 -21.21 -19.31
C GLY A 96 2.91 -21.12 -17.84
N GLY A 97 3.87 -21.93 -17.39
CA GLY A 97 4.45 -21.86 -16.05
C GLY A 97 5.16 -20.52 -15.81
N LEU A 98 5.95 -20.04 -16.78
CA LEU A 98 6.56 -18.70 -16.73
C LEU A 98 5.51 -17.59 -16.69
N PHE A 99 4.41 -17.73 -17.43
CA PHE A 99 3.30 -16.77 -17.45
C PHE A 99 2.58 -16.71 -16.10
N ILE A 100 2.30 -17.87 -15.47
CA ILE A 100 1.69 -17.97 -14.15
C ILE A 100 2.64 -17.41 -13.07
N VAL A 101 3.93 -17.73 -13.11
CA VAL A 101 4.90 -17.21 -12.12
C VAL A 101 5.06 -15.70 -12.25
N ARG A 102 5.16 -15.17 -13.49
CA ARG A 102 5.30 -13.72 -13.71
C ARG A 102 4.02 -12.93 -13.40
N GLY A 103 2.85 -13.47 -13.71
CA GLY A 103 1.57 -12.78 -13.49
C GLY A 103 0.99 -12.96 -12.08
N TRP A 104 1.30 -14.05 -11.38
CA TRP A 104 0.65 -14.43 -10.12
C TRP A 104 1.62 -14.52 -8.94
N ALA A 105 2.82 -15.08 -9.13
CA ALA A 105 3.74 -15.36 -8.01
C ALA A 105 4.68 -14.20 -7.66
N LEU A 106 5.15 -13.42 -8.64
CA LEU A 106 6.00 -12.24 -8.40
C LEU A 106 5.29 -11.10 -7.63
N PRO A 107 4.06 -10.65 -8.00
CA PRO A 107 3.38 -9.59 -7.25
C PRO A 107 3.02 -10.01 -5.82
N ALA A 108 2.87 -11.31 -5.56
CA ALA A 108 2.59 -11.81 -4.22
C ALA A 108 3.77 -11.63 -3.24
N LEU A 109 5.01 -11.58 -3.73
CA LEU A 109 6.20 -11.29 -2.91
C LEU A 109 6.40 -9.79 -2.70
N GLU A 110 6.22 -8.97 -3.75
CA GLU A 110 6.27 -7.51 -3.66
C GLU A 110 5.18 -6.97 -2.71
N SER A 111 3.98 -7.56 -2.77
CA SER A 111 2.88 -7.25 -1.85
C SER A 111 3.22 -7.57 -0.39
N ARG A 112 4.02 -8.61 -0.10
CA ARG A 112 4.38 -8.92 1.29
C ARG A 112 5.32 -7.88 1.90
N GLN A 113 6.30 -7.41 1.13
CA GLN A 113 7.26 -6.42 1.61
C GLN A 113 6.61 -5.06 1.82
N THR A 114 5.75 -4.62 0.90
CA THR A 114 5.01 -3.35 1.04
C THR A 114 4.03 -3.40 2.21
N MET A 115 3.34 -4.53 2.43
CA MET A 115 2.46 -4.71 3.59
C MET A 115 3.23 -4.74 4.91
N ALA A 116 4.41 -5.37 4.95
CA ALA A 116 5.26 -5.37 6.15
C ALA A 116 5.83 -3.97 6.46
N LEU A 117 6.27 -3.24 5.43
CA LEU A 117 6.71 -1.85 5.55
C LEU A 117 5.58 -0.96 6.08
N PHE A 118 4.39 -1.07 5.47
CA PHE A 118 3.19 -0.34 5.89
C PHE A 118 2.83 -0.62 7.34
N ALA A 119 2.78 -1.90 7.75
CA ALA A 119 2.49 -2.28 9.13
C ALA A 119 3.52 -1.70 10.12
N ARG A 120 4.80 -1.70 9.75
CA ARG A 120 5.87 -1.11 10.57
C ARG A 120 5.71 0.41 10.72
N ILE A 121 5.35 1.11 9.64
CA ILE A 121 5.13 2.56 9.68
C ILE A 121 3.90 2.89 10.53
N LEU A 122 2.83 2.10 10.45
CA LEU A 122 1.66 2.27 11.30
C LEU A 122 1.98 2.05 12.78
N ASP A 123 2.74 1.01 13.11
CA ASP A 123 3.18 0.76 14.49
C ASP A 123 4.03 1.93 15.02
N GLN A 124 4.94 2.46 14.21
CA GLN A 124 5.70 3.66 14.54
C GLN A 124 4.82 4.88 14.78
N ALA A 125 3.80 5.09 13.94
CA ALA A 125 2.85 6.19 14.08
C ALA A 125 2.05 6.07 15.39
N GLN A 126 1.57 4.87 15.71
CA GLN A 126 0.84 4.60 16.95
C GLN A 126 1.74 4.76 18.19
N ALA A 127 2.98 4.29 18.12
CA ALA A 127 3.95 4.47 19.19
C ALA A 127 4.29 5.95 19.41
N ALA A 128 4.39 6.74 18.33
CA ALA A 128 4.58 8.19 18.41
C ALA A 128 3.36 8.89 19.04
N MET A 129 2.13 8.50 18.65
CA MET A 129 0.89 8.97 19.28
C MET A 129 0.87 8.69 20.78
N ALA A 130 1.23 7.48 21.20
CA ALA A 130 1.25 7.08 22.61
C ALA A 130 2.28 7.88 23.44
N ARG A 131 3.41 8.28 22.84
CA ARG A 131 4.41 9.14 23.46
C ARG A 131 4.02 10.62 23.48
N GLY A 132 2.94 11.01 22.80
CA GLY A 132 2.57 12.41 22.61
C GLY A 132 3.42 13.16 21.57
N ASP A 133 4.23 12.45 20.79
CA ASP A 133 4.98 13.02 19.66
C ASP A 133 4.09 13.04 18.41
N TYR A 134 3.13 13.95 18.42
CA TYR A 134 2.13 14.06 17.36
C TYR A 134 2.73 14.49 16.02
N ALA A 135 3.85 15.24 16.03
CA ALA A 135 4.54 15.64 14.81
C ALA A 135 5.17 14.43 14.10
N ALA A 136 5.88 13.56 14.83
CA ALA A 136 6.39 12.32 14.27
C ALA A 136 5.26 11.38 13.83
N ALA A 137 4.17 11.30 14.60
CA ALA A 137 3.01 10.50 14.22
C ALA A 137 2.38 10.96 12.89
N ILE A 138 2.24 12.27 12.68
CA ILE A 138 1.76 12.85 11.41
C ILE A 138 2.64 12.39 10.24
N GLN A 139 3.97 12.49 10.39
CA GLN A 139 4.91 12.08 9.35
C GLN A 139 4.78 10.59 9.03
N SER A 140 4.69 9.73 10.06
CA SER A 140 4.51 8.29 9.86
C SER A 140 3.16 7.96 9.22
N TYR A 141 2.06 8.59 9.63
CA TYR A 141 0.75 8.36 8.98
C TYR A 141 0.72 8.86 7.54
N GLN A 142 1.37 9.98 7.22
CA GLN A 142 1.51 10.46 5.84
C GLN A 142 2.30 9.46 4.99
N ALA A 143 3.43 8.96 5.50
CA ALA A 143 4.21 7.92 4.81
C ALA A 143 3.41 6.62 4.63
N ALA A 144 2.55 6.25 5.59
CA ALA A 144 1.65 5.11 5.43
C ALA A 144 0.63 5.34 4.31
N LEU A 145 0.06 6.55 4.21
CA LEU A 145 -0.89 6.93 3.16
C LEU A 145 -0.24 7.07 1.78
N GLU A 146 1.07 7.32 1.69
CA GLU A 146 1.78 7.25 0.41
C GLU A 146 1.82 5.82 -0.16
N ILE A 147 1.80 4.80 0.71
CA ILE A 147 1.77 3.38 0.31
C ILE A 147 0.32 2.93 0.05
N GLN A 148 -0.61 3.31 0.94
CA GLN A 148 -2.04 3.00 0.83
C GLN A 148 -2.89 4.27 1.06
N PRO A 149 -3.22 5.01 -0.02
CA PRO A 149 -3.90 6.30 0.08
C PRO A 149 -5.28 6.26 0.77
N ASP A 150 -6.00 5.16 0.61
CA ASP A 150 -7.38 5.00 1.11
C ASP A 150 -7.45 4.14 2.39
N HIS A 151 -6.34 3.99 3.13
CA HIS A 151 -6.34 3.18 4.33
C HIS A 151 -7.02 3.89 5.52
N PRO A 152 -8.16 3.39 6.02
CA PRO A 152 -9.02 4.11 6.97
C PRO A 152 -8.30 4.46 8.28
N THR A 153 -7.59 3.50 8.89
CA THR A 153 -6.87 3.72 10.15
C THR A 153 -5.75 4.75 10.01
N ALA A 154 -5.14 4.86 8.82
CA ALA A 154 -4.05 5.81 8.59
C ALA A 154 -4.60 7.23 8.41
N MET A 155 -5.75 7.36 7.73
CA MET A 155 -6.48 8.63 7.60
C MET A 155 -7.01 9.12 8.95
N GLU A 156 -7.67 8.24 9.71
CA GLU A 156 -8.17 8.55 11.06
C GLU A 156 -7.02 8.89 12.01
N GLY A 157 -5.95 8.11 11.99
CA GLY A 157 -4.75 8.35 12.77
C GLY A 157 -4.09 9.69 12.45
N LEU A 158 -4.00 10.06 11.17
CA LEU A 158 -3.49 11.35 10.74
C LEU A 158 -4.36 12.52 11.23
N ALA A 159 -5.68 12.40 11.10
CA ALA A 159 -6.62 13.41 11.55
C ALA A 159 -6.51 13.62 13.08
N ALA A 160 -6.52 12.51 13.85
CA ALA A 160 -6.36 12.54 15.29
C ALA A 160 -5.01 13.14 15.71
N ALA A 161 -3.91 12.79 15.03
CA ALA A 161 -2.58 13.33 15.32
C ALA A 161 -2.52 14.84 15.07
N LYS A 162 -3.11 15.34 13.97
CA LYS A 162 -3.20 16.77 13.67
C LYS A 162 -4.00 17.53 14.71
N GLU A 163 -5.14 17.00 15.12
CA GLU A 163 -5.99 17.60 16.14
C GLU A 163 -5.25 17.69 17.48
N ARG A 164 -4.60 16.59 17.90
CA ARG A 164 -3.82 16.53 19.14
C ARG A 164 -2.64 17.52 19.14
N LEU A 165 -1.94 17.64 18.01
CA LEU A 165 -0.87 18.63 17.84
C LEU A 165 -1.39 20.06 17.95
N ALA A 166 -2.52 20.38 17.30
CA ALA A 166 -3.13 21.69 17.37
C ALA A 166 -3.54 22.07 18.80
N LEU A 167 -4.16 21.13 19.53
CA LEU A 167 -4.51 21.32 20.95
C LEU A 167 -3.26 21.56 21.81
N GLN A 168 -2.18 20.80 21.59
CA GLN A 168 -0.92 20.97 22.31
C GLN A 168 -0.29 22.34 22.04
N GLN A 169 -0.26 22.79 20.79
CA GLN A 169 0.28 24.09 20.41
C GLN A 169 -0.55 25.22 21.03
N GLN A 170 -1.87 25.13 20.98
CA GLN A 170 -2.75 26.14 21.56
C GLN A 170 -2.63 26.21 23.08
N TYR A 171 -2.48 25.05 23.74
CA TYR A 171 -2.24 25.00 25.17
C TYR A 171 -0.90 25.67 25.53
N ALA A 172 0.16 25.39 24.77
CA ALA A 172 1.45 26.03 24.95
C ALA A 172 1.38 27.56 24.72
N GLU A 173 0.61 28.00 23.72
CA GLU A 173 0.36 29.43 23.52
C GLU A 173 -0.38 30.04 24.71
N ALA A 174 -1.44 29.39 25.22
CA ALA A 174 -2.20 29.88 26.37
C ALA A 174 -1.31 30.08 27.61
N LEU A 175 -0.39 29.13 27.88
CA LEU A 175 0.61 29.29 28.94
C LEU A 175 1.57 30.45 28.68
N ALA A 176 2.10 30.58 27.46
CA ALA A 176 2.98 31.70 27.11
C ALA A 176 2.28 33.07 27.19
N ARG A 177 0.95 33.12 26.98
CA ARG A 177 0.14 34.33 27.19
C ARG A 177 0.02 34.66 28.68
N LEU A 178 -0.17 33.65 29.54
CA LEU A 178 -0.17 33.84 30.99
C LEU A 178 1.16 34.38 31.51
N GLU A 179 2.28 33.85 31.03
CA GLU A 179 3.62 34.33 31.42
C GLU A 179 3.86 35.79 31.04
N ARG A 180 3.19 36.29 29.99
CA ARG A 180 3.22 37.70 29.57
C ARG A 180 2.19 38.58 30.30
N GLY A 181 1.43 38.03 31.24
CA GLY A 181 0.35 38.73 31.94
C GLY A 181 -0.91 38.95 31.10
N GLU A 182 -1.02 38.33 29.92
CA GLU A 182 -2.17 38.47 29.02
C GLU A 182 -3.31 37.51 29.40
N SER A 183 -3.76 37.55 30.66
CA SER A 183 -4.70 36.58 31.25
C SER A 183 -6.02 36.43 30.48
N ALA A 184 -6.57 37.54 29.95
CA ALA A 184 -7.80 37.50 29.15
C ALA A 184 -7.63 36.73 27.83
N LYS A 185 -6.48 36.90 27.15
CA LYS A 185 -6.17 36.16 25.91
C LYS A 185 -5.94 34.68 26.21
N ALA A 186 -5.23 34.38 27.28
CA ALA A 186 -5.03 33.01 27.74
C ALA A 186 -6.36 32.31 28.06
N LEU A 187 -7.26 32.98 28.78
CA LEU A 187 -8.58 32.47 29.13
C LEU A 187 -9.41 32.11 27.88
N ALA A 188 -9.37 32.96 26.84
CA ALA A 188 -10.03 32.66 25.58
C ALA A 188 -9.49 31.38 24.92
N LEU A 189 -8.16 31.21 24.88
CA LEU A 189 -7.53 30.01 24.34
C LEU A 189 -7.88 28.76 25.14
N PHE A 190 -7.88 28.83 26.48
CA PHE A 190 -8.26 27.71 27.33
C PHE A 190 -9.73 27.33 27.18
N ARG A 191 -10.64 28.30 27.09
CA ARG A 191 -12.07 28.02 26.85
C ARG A 191 -12.29 27.33 25.51
N ASP A 192 -11.59 27.77 24.47
CA ASP A 192 -11.67 27.14 23.16
C ASP A 192 -11.09 25.70 23.16
N ILE A 193 -10.03 25.44 23.92
CA ILE A 193 -9.54 24.07 24.16
C ILE A 193 -10.60 23.25 24.90
N GLN A 194 -11.21 23.78 25.96
CA GLN A 194 -12.22 23.07 26.76
C GLN A 194 -13.47 22.72 25.94
N GLN A 195 -13.86 23.57 24.99
CA GLN A 195 -14.98 23.31 24.09
C GLN A 195 -14.68 22.18 23.11
N ARG A 196 -13.46 22.15 22.54
CA ARG A 196 -13.06 21.14 21.55
C ARG A 196 -12.66 19.81 22.19
N ALA A 197 -11.97 19.86 23.33
CA ALA A 197 -11.47 18.70 24.05
C ALA A 197 -11.75 18.82 25.56
N PRO A 198 -12.98 18.50 26.01
CA PRO A 198 -13.34 18.48 27.42
C PRO A 198 -12.40 17.55 28.22
N GLY A 199 -11.84 18.05 29.32
CA GLY A 199 -10.92 17.28 30.15
C GLY A 199 -9.49 17.19 29.61
N TYR A 200 -9.12 18.03 28.65
CA TYR A 200 -7.74 18.13 28.20
C TYR A 200 -6.84 18.69 29.31
N ARG A 201 -5.97 17.83 29.85
CA ARG A 201 -4.96 18.17 30.86
C ARG A 201 -5.59 18.89 32.07
N ASP A 202 -5.04 20.05 32.46
CA ASP A 202 -5.45 20.89 33.57
C ASP A 202 -6.21 22.15 33.11
N VAL A 203 -6.73 22.17 31.87
CA VAL A 203 -7.36 23.37 31.29
C VAL A 203 -8.48 23.94 32.15
N VAL A 204 -9.33 23.07 32.72
CA VAL A 204 -10.41 23.51 33.63
C VAL A 204 -9.84 24.22 34.86
N ALA A 205 -8.82 23.64 35.49
CA ALA A 205 -8.17 24.25 36.65
C ALA A 205 -7.48 25.58 36.29
N GLN A 206 -6.92 25.70 35.07
CA GLN A 206 -6.35 26.95 34.57
C GLN A 206 -7.41 28.02 34.37
N ILE A 207 -8.55 27.69 33.76
CA ILE A 207 -9.70 28.59 33.58
C ILE A 207 -10.16 29.12 34.92
N GLU A 208 -10.45 28.22 35.87
CA GLU A 208 -10.93 28.62 37.19
C GLU A 208 -9.91 29.48 37.94
N ARG A 209 -8.61 29.17 37.84
CA ARG A 209 -7.56 29.99 38.47
C ARG A 209 -7.53 31.41 37.90
N ILE A 210 -7.64 31.56 36.58
CA ILE A 210 -7.66 32.87 35.93
C ILE A 210 -8.92 33.65 36.34
N GLU A 211 -10.07 32.99 36.35
CA GLU A 211 -11.35 33.60 36.71
C GLU A 211 -11.38 34.05 38.17
N ARG A 212 -10.93 33.19 39.11
CA ARG A 212 -10.79 33.56 40.53
C ARG A 212 -9.85 34.75 40.72
N ASN A 213 -8.70 34.76 40.05
CA ASN A 213 -7.77 35.89 40.14
C ASN A 213 -8.37 37.18 39.59
N ALA A 214 -9.18 37.11 38.53
CA ALA A 214 -9.87 38.27 37.96
C ALA A 214 -10.96 38.80 38.90
N GLU A 215 -11.71 37.90 39.55
CA GLU A 215 -12.70 38.25 40.57
C GLU A 215 -12.05 38.95 41.78
N LEU A 216 -10.98 38.38 42.31
CA LEU A 216 -10.21 38.96 43.42
C LEU A 216 -9.62 40.33 43.05
N ALA A 217 -9.11 40.49 41.83
CA ALA A 217 -8.65 41.79 41.35
C ALA A 217 -9.78 42.83 41.26
N GLY A 218 -10.99 42.39 40.89
CA GLY A 218 -12.20 43.23 40.91
C GLY A 218 -12.60 43.66 42.33
N LEU A 219 -12.62 42.72 43.27
CA LEU A 219 -12.88 43.00 44.69
C LEU A 219 -11.84 43.94 45.28
N PHE A 220 -10.56 43.72 44.96
CA PHE A 220 -9.46 44.56 45.42
C PHE A 220 -9.60 46.00 44.91
N ALA A 221 -9.92 46.18 43.63
CA ALA A 221 -10.15 47.51 43.06
C ALA A 221 -11.35 48.24 43.70
N GLN A 222 -12.40 47.51 44.08
CA GLN A 222 -13.55 48.06 44.82
C GLN A 222 -13.16 48.45 46.25
N ALA A 223 -12.45 47.59 46.98
CA ALA A 223 -11.95 47.89 48.32
C ALA A 223 -11.02 49.11 48.32
N GLU A 224 -10.14 49.22 47.33
CA GLU A 224 -9.28 50.40 47.11
C GLU A 224 -10.07 51.67 46.76
N ALA A 225 -11.25 51.56 46.14
CA ALA A 225 -12.12 52.71 45.91
C ALA A 225 -12.77 53.18 47.22
N HIS A 226 -13.31 52.26 48.03
CA HIS A 226 -13.85 52.56 49.36
C HIS A 226 -12.78 53.15 50.29
N PHE A 227 -11.57 52.59 50.26
CA PHE A 227 -10.42 53.09 51.02
C PHE A 227 -10.11 54.54 50.66
N ARG A 228 -10.03 54.86 49.36
CA ARG A 228 -9.78 56.24 48.90
C ARG A 228 -10.94 57.20 49.18
N ALA A 229 -12.16 56.69 49.28
CA ALA A 229 -13.35 57.48 49.64
C ALA A 229 -13.45 57.74 51.16
N GLY A 230 -12.60 57.12 51.98
CA GLY A 230 -12.68 57.19 53.44
C GLY A 230 -13.79 56.31 54.03
N GLU A 231 -14.36 55.42 53.24
CA GLU A 231 -15.42 54.48 53.66
C GLU A 231 -14.76 53.25 54.32
N TRP A 232 -14.13 53.46 55.48
CA TRP A 232 -13.24 52.49 56.12
C TRP A 232 -13.90 51.14 56.40
N GLU A 233 -15.16 51.13 56.84
CA GLU A 233 -15.91 49.91 57.13
C GLU A 233 -16.08 49.03 55.88
N ALA A 234 -16.43 49.64 54.74
CA ALA A 234 -16.58 48.93 53.48
C ALA A 234 -15.23 48.45 52.93
N ALA A 235 -14.17 49.24 53.10
CA ALA A 235 -12.81 48.85 52.74
C ALA A 235 -12.33 47.63 53.56
N ILE A 236 -12.55 47.63 54.89
CA ILE A 236 -12.23 46.51 55.79
C ILE A 236 -12.93 45.24 55.31
N GLN A 237 -14.26 45.29 55.09
CA GLN A 237 -15.02 44.13 54.63
C GLN A 237 -14.50 43.60 53.29
N GLY A 238 -14.14 44.48 52.35
CA GLY A 238 -13.55 44.10 51.08
C GLY A 238 -12.22 43.37 51.22
N TYR A 239 -11.27 43.92 52.00
CA TYR A 239 -9.97 43.29 52.25
C TYR A 239 -10.07 41.99 53.04
N GLU A 240 -10.98 41.91 54.03
CA GLU A 240 -11.21 40.67 54.77
C GLU A 240 -11.78 39.58 53.87
N THR A 241 -12.72 39.92 52.98
CA THR A 241 -13.28 38.97 52.00
C THR A 241 -12.19 38.42 51.08
N ILE A 242 -11.29 39.29 50.60
CA ILE A 242 -10.14 38.87 49.78
C ILE A 242 -9.23 37.93 50.58
N ARG A 243 -8.87 38.30 51.82
CA ARG A 243 -8.02 37.46 52.70
C ARG A 243 -8.65 36.10 53.00
N GLN A 244 -9.96 36.04 53.19
CA GLN A 244 -10.69 34.79 53.45
C GLN A 244 -10.77 33.90 52.20
N THR A 245 -10.85 34.51 51.01
CA THR A 245 -10.98 33.80 49.74
C THR A 245 -9.64 33.27 49.25
N ASP A 246 -8.59 34.11 49.25
CA ASP A 246 -7.23 33.73 48.90
C ASP A 246 -6.22 34.53 49.71
N VAL A 247 -5.58 33.86 50.68
CA VAL A 247 -4.57 34.44 51.58
C VAL A 247 -3.31 34.90 50.82
N THR A 248 -3.05 34.36 49.63
CA THR A 248 -1.83 34.64 48.85
C THR A 248 -2.00 35.81 47.88
N PHE A 249 -3.23 36.16 47.50
CA PHE A 249 -3.52 37.25 46.58
C PHE A 249 -3.11 38.60 47.18
N ASN A 250 -2.13 39.27 46.56
CA ASN A 250 -1.60 40.58 46.99
C ASN A 250 -1.39 40.69 48.51
N GLN A 251 -0.99 39.61 49.17
CA GLN A 251 -1.04 39.45 50.63
C GLN A 251 -0.52 40.67 51.41
N ARG A 252 0.66 41.19 51.02
CA ARG A 252 1.28 42.34 51.71
C ARG A 252 0.42 43.60 51.62
N GLU A 253 -0.12 43.87 50.45
CA GLU A 253 -0.90 45.07 50.18
C GLU A 253 -2.27 44.99 50.84
N VAL A 254 -2.91 43.81 50.78
CA VAL A 254 -4.19 43.56 51.46
C VAL A 254 -4.04 43.72 52.98
N GLU A 255 -3.01 43.15 53.60
CA GLU A 255 -2.78 43.28 55.04
C GLU A 255 -2.43 44.71 55.46
N GLU A 256 -1.60 45.41 54.67
CA GLU A 256 -1.24 46.81 54.94
C GLU A 256 -2.47 47.72 54.87
N ARG A 257 -3.29 47.57 53.82
CA ARG A 257 -4.51 48.36 53.64
C ARG A 257 -5.58 48.04 54.66
N LEU A 258 -5.73 46.77 55.03
CA LEU A 258 -6.62 46.35 56.09
C LEU A 258 -6.21 46.99 57.42
N PHE A 259 -4.92 46.97 57.77
CA PHE A 259 -4.40 47.62 58.97
C PHE A 259 -4.65 49.13 58.98
N GLN A 260 -4.34 49.83 57.88
CA GLN A 260 -4.59 51.27 57.75
C GLN A 260 -6.08 51.62 57.92
N SER A 261 -6.96 50.84 57.30
CA SER A 261 -8.41 51.03 57.40
C SER A 261 -8.91 50.84 58.83
N LEU A 262 -8.39 49.84 59.55
CA LEU A 262 -8.73 49.57 60.95
C LEU A 262 -8.31 50.73 61.88
N ILE A 263 -7.13 51.31 61.66
CA ILE A 263 -6.65 52.46 62.45
C ILE A 263 -7.56 53.68 62.22
N HIS A 264 -7.84 54.04 60.96
CA HIS A 264 -8.70 55.18 60.67
C HIS A 264 -10.13 55.01 61.19
N ARG A 265 -10.66 53.78 61.15
CA ARG A 265 -11.97 53.47 61.74
C ARG A 265 -11.96 53.61 63.26
N ALA A 266 -10.89 53.17 63.92
CA ALA A 266 -10.75 53.34 65.37
C ALA A 266 -10.66 54.82 65.77
N GLU A 267 -9.92 55.63 65.02
CA GLU A 267 -9.84 57.08 65.21
C GLU A 267 -11.22 57.75 65.06
N GLU A 268 -11.98 57.38 64.02
CA GLU A 268 -13.35 57.87 63.80
C GLU A 268 -14.27 57.59 64.99
N LEU A 269 -14.19 56.39 65.57
CA LEU A 269 -14.97 55.99 66.74
C LEU A 269 -14.54 56.72 68.02
N LEU A 270 -13.25 56.99 68.19
CA LEU A 270 -12.70 57.71 69.35
C LEU A 270 -13.01 59.22 69.34
N HIS A 271 -13.29 59.79 68.18
CA HIS A 271 -13.66 61.21 68.02
C HIS A 271 -15.18 61.49 68.15
N LEU A 272 -16.01 60.47 68.38
CA LEU A 272 -17.42 60.64 68.71
C LEU A 272 -17.57 61.22 70.14
N PRO A 273 -18.35 62.30 70.35
CA PRO A 273 -18.59 62.84 71.69
C PRO A 273 -19.26 61.78 72.57
N GLU A 274 -18.62 61.43 73.68
CA GLU A 274 -19.08 60.41 74.63
C GLU A 274 -20.55 60.60 75.03
N PRO A 275 -21.32 59.50 74.95
CA PRO A 275 -21.83 58.97 76.20
C PRO A 275 -21.45 57.49 76.42
N LEU A 276 -20.59 56.90 75.58
CA LEU A 276 -20.34 55.46 75.62
C LEU A 276 -19.30 55.01 76.66
N ALA A 277 -18.43 55.89 77.18
CA ALA A 277 -17.47 55.48 78.22
C ALA A 277 -18.10 55.29 79.61
N ALA A 278 -19.35 55.71 79.79
CA ALA A 278 -20.14 55.41 80.98
C ALA A 278 -20.68 53.97 80.97
N ASP A 279 -21.06 53.44 79.79
CA ASP A 279 -21.67 52.12 79.65
C ASP A 279 -20.63 50.97 79.71
N ILE A 280 -19.41 51.20 79.21
CA ILE A 280 -18.34 50.18 79.26
C ILE A 280 -17.84 49.99 80.72
N ARG A 281 -17.88 51.05 81.54
CA ARG A 281 -17.47 50.96 82.96
C ARG A 281 -18.48 50.23 83.84
N THR A 282 -19.77 50.25 83.49
CA THR A 282 -20.81 49.53 84.24
C THR A 282 -20.90 48.05 83.86
N ALA A 283 -20.61 47.71 82.60
CA ALA A 283 -20.55 46.31 82.15
C ALA A 283 -19.35 45.52 82.71
N ALA A 284 -18.26 46.18 83.09
CA ALA A 284 -17.07 45.53 83.67
C ALA A 284 -17.16 45.33 85.20
N SER A 285 -18.24 45.79 85.85
CA SER A 285 -18.47 45.68 87.30
C SER A 285 -19.61 44.72 87.69
N LEU A 286 -20.09 43.90 86.76
CA LEU A 286 -21.03 42.80 86.99
C LEU A 286 -20.39 41.47 86.57
#